data_AF-A0A929SVE1-F1
#
_entry.id   AF-A0A929SVE1-F1
#
_cell.length_a   1.000
_cell.length_b   1.000
_cell.length_c   1.000
_cell.angle_alpha   90.00
_cell.angle_beta   90.00
_cell.angle_gamma   90.00
#
_symmetry.space_group_name_H-M   'P 1'
#
loop_
_entity.id
_entity.type
_entity.pdbx_description
1 polymer ?
#
loop_
_entity_poly.entity_id
_entity_poly.type
_entity_poly.pdbx_seq_one_letter_code
_entity_poly.pdbx_strand_id
1 'polypeptide(L)'
;METRNKYKKALKEYVSSKEGYCEDCKRRINTNVLRILDCKEETCKKLNQNAPSIIDYLEEEDKKHFEEIIYYLDNSEMKNDYIIDEKIVRGLDYYNRTVFEIVDEKGKAILRRTEDMIV
;
A
#
# COMPACT_ATOMS: atom_id res chain seq x y z
N MET A 1 9.07 11.13 8.95
CA MET A 1 8.21 12.18 8.31
C MET A 1 8.65 12.45 6.88
N GLU A 2 9.95 12.40 6.60
CA GLU A 2 10.54 12.61 5.27
C GLU A 2 10.11 11.56 4.23
N THR A 3 10.18 10.26 4.55
CA THR A 3 9.63 9.13 3.77
C THR A 3 8.25 9.44 3.19
N ARG A 4 7.29 9.79 4.06
CA ARG A 4 5.91 10.08 3.66
C ARG A 4 5.83 11.29 2.74
N ASN A 5 6.61 12.33 2.97
CA ASN A 5 6.59 13.53 2.15
C ASN A 5 7.15 13.25 0.75
N LYS A 6 8.27 12.52 0.65
CA LYS A 6 8.85 12.06 -0.62
C LYS A 6 7.85 11.19 -1.38
N TYR A 7 7.23 10.24 -0.69
CA TYR A 7 6.22 9.36 -1.27
C TYR A 7 4.96 10.11 -1.73
N LYS A 8 4.39 11.00 -0.91
CA LYS A 8 3.22 11.83 -1.28
C LYS A 8 3.52 12.67 -2.52
N LYS A 9 4.74 13.20 -2.66
CA LYS A 9 5.16 13.95 -3.85
C LYS A 9 5.19 13.07 -5.09
N ALA A 10 5.87 11.93 -5.03
CA ALA A 10 5.94 10.98 -6.16
C ALA A 10 4.55 10.46 -6.57
N LEU A 11 3.71 10.11 -5.59
CA LEU A 11 2.34 9.68 -5.87
C LEU A 11 1.51 10.80 -6.51
N LYS A 12 1.69 12.06 -6.06
CA LYS A 12 1.01 13.21 -6.66
C LYS A 12 1.42 13.40 -8.12
N GLU A 13 2.71 13.31 -8.44
CA GLU A 13 3.23 13.38 -9.81
C GLU A 13 2.68 12.22 -10.67
N TYR A 14 2.67 11.00 -10.12
CA TYR A 14 2.12 9.82 -10.79
C TYR A 14 0.64 9.94 -11.12
N VAL A 15 -0.17 10.44 -10.18
CA VAL A 15 -1.62 10.57 -10.36
C VAL A 15 -1.93 11.73 -11.31
N SER A 16 -1.21 12.85 -11.18
CA SER A 16 -1.44 14.04 -12.02
C SER A 16 -1.05 13.84 -13.49
N SER A 17 -0.22 12.84 -13.79
CA SER A 17 0.16 12.50 -15.18
C SER A 17 -0.84 11.60 -15.90
N LYS A 18 -1.97 11.23 -15.27
CA LYS A 18 -2.99 10.36 -15.87
C LYS A 18 -4.36 11.01 -15.88
N GLU A 19 -5.12 10.68 -16.90
CA GLU A 19 -6.54 11.03 -16.99
C GLU A 19 -7.41 9.83 -16.57
N GLY A 20 -8.70 10.08 -16.31
CA GLY A 20 -9.68 9.02 -16.04
C GLY A 20 -9.89 8.66 -14.55
N TYR A 21 -9.21 9.31 -13.62
CA TYR A 21 -9.56 9.22 -12.20
C TYR A 21 -10.98 9.77 -11.95
N CYS A 22 -11.71 9.15 -11.02
CA CYS A 22 -13.02 9.65 -10.61
C CYS A 22 -12.92 11.03 -9.92
N GLU A 23 -14.02 11.75 -9.85
CA GLU A 23 -14.06 13.11 -9.28
C GLU A 23 -13.54 13.18 -7.84
N ASP A 24 -13.82 12.17 -7.03
CA ASP A 24 -13.32 12.14 -5.66
C ASP A 24 -11.80 11.94 -5.60
N CYS A 25 -11.23 11.11 -6.48
CA CYS A 25 -9.78 10.96 -6.61
C CYS A 25 -9.11 12.24 -7.09
N LYS A 26 -9.71 12.94 -8.08
CA LYS A 26 -9.22 14.26 -8.53
C LYS A 26 -9.16 15.27 -7.38
N ARG A 27 -10.19 15.29 -6.51
CA ARG A 27 -10.20 16.11 -5.28
C ARG A 27 -9.13 15.67 -4.26
N ARG A 28 -8.93 14.36 -4.11
CA ARG A 28 -7.94 13.77 -3.18
C ARG A 28 -6.50 14.13 -3.52
N ILE A 29 -6.17 14.41 -4.79
CA ILE A 29 -4.82 14.85 -5.22
C ILE A 29 -4.30 16.03 -4.38
N ASN A 30 -5.19 16.96 -4.03
CA ASN A 30 -4.82 18.19 -3.31
C ASN A 30 -5.13 18.16 -1.81
N THR A 31 -5.79 17.13 -1.32
CA THR A 31 -6.17 17.02 0.10
C THR A 31 -5.42 15.87 0.78
N ASN A 32 -5.68 14.63 0.36
CA ASN A 32 -4.94 13.46 0.82
C ASN A 32 -4.74 12.46 -0.32
N VAL A 33 -3.63 12.62 -1.04
CA VAL A 33 -3.28 11.81 -2.20
C VAL A 33 -3.18 10.31 -1.89
N LEU A 34 -2.85 9.95 -0.65
CA LEU A 34 -2.77 8.55 -0.20
C LEU A 34 -4.12 7.83 -0.30
N ARG A 35 -5.23 8.55 -0.09
CA ARG A 35 -6.58 7.98 -0.17
C ARG A 35 -6.98 7.57 -1.59
N ILE A 36 -6.21 7.93 -2.61
CA ILE A 36 -6.50 7.52 -4.00
C ILE A 36 -6.27 6.02 -4.17
N LEU A 37 -5.32 5.44 -3.43
CA LEU A 37 -4.97 4.02 -3.48
C LEU A 37 -6.07 3.11 -2.91
N ASP A 38 -6.92 3.63 -2.01
CA ASP A 38 -8.09 2.91 -1.46
C ASP A 38 -9.39 3.15 -2.26
N CYS A 39 -9.31 3.78 -3.43
CA CYS A 39 -10.50 4.01 -4.26
C CYS A 39 -11.13 2.68 -4.71
N LYS A 40 -12.46 2.59 -4.62
CA LYS A 40 -13.21 1.38 -5.00
C LYS A 40 -13.64 1.36 -6.47
N GLU A 41 -13.55 2.49 -7.17
CA GLU A 41 -13.84 2.60 -8.60
C GLU A 41 -12.85 1.78 -9.44
N GLU A 42 -13.38 0.98 -10.37
CA GLU A 42 -12.58 0.02 -11.14
C GLU A 42 -11.55 0.70 -12.04
N THR A 43 -11.90 1.85 -12.63
CA THR A 43 -10.96 2.69 -13.40
C THR A 43 -9.81 3.19 -12.52
N CYS A 44 -10.10 3.70 -11.32
CA CYS A 44 -9.08 4.14 -10.38
C CYS A 44 -8.17 2.99 -9.93
N LYS A 45 -8.73 1.81 -9.64
CA LYS A 45 -7.93 0.61 -9.31
C LYS A 45 -6.94 0.26 -10.41
N LYS A 46 -7.40 0.26 -11.67
CA LYS A 46 -6.54 0.00 -12.84
C LYS A 46 -5.45 1.05 -12.99
N LEU A 47 -5.78 2.33 -12.85
CA LEU A 47 -4.81 3.43 -12.92
C LEU A 47 -3.77 3.36 -11.80
N ASN A 48 -4.14 2.86 -10.62
CA ASN A 48 -3.25 2.69 -9.47
C ASN A 48 -2.36 1.43 -9.54
N GLN A 49 -2.55 0.54 -10.52
CA GLN A 49 -1.81 -0.74 -10.55
C GLN A 49 -0.31 -0.56 -10.55
N ASN A 50 0.18 0.49 -11.21
CA ASN A 50 1.60 0.82 -11.35
C ASN A 50 2.00 2.05 -10.52
N ALA A 51 1.22 2.41 -9.49
CA ALA A 51 1.56 3.52 -8.60
C ALA A 51 2.89 3.23 -7.89
N PRO A 52 3.68 4.28 -7.54
CA PRO A 52 4.90 4.09 -6.78
C PRO A 52 4.63 3.36 -5.47
N SER A 53 5.57 2.52 -5.06
CA SER A 53 5.56 1.84 -3.76
C SER A 53 6.08 2.77 -2.69
N ILE A 54 5.54 2.71 -1.47
CA ILE A 54 6.12 3.45 -0.34
C ILE A 54 7.46 2.83 0.12
N ILE A 55 7.67 1.54 -0.17
CA ILE A 55 8.87 0.80 0.23
C ILE A 55 10.12 1.41 -0.41
N ASP A 56 10.00 1.88 -1.65
CA ASP A 56 11.08 2.54 -2.40
C ASP A 56 11.53 3.89 -1.79
N TYR A 57 10.77 4.44 -0.85
CA TYR A 57 11.03 5.74 -0.22
C TYR A 57 11.39 5.62 1.26
N LEU A 58 11.50 4.39 1.79
CA LEU A 58 11.90 4.18 3.18
C LEU A 58 13.34 4.66 3.39
N GLU A 59 13.52 5.49 4.41
CA GLU A 59 14.85 5.84 4.92
C GLU A 59 15.44 4.65 5.69
N GLU A 60 16.76 4.66 5.89
CA GLU A 60 17.54 3.58 6.53
C GLU A 60 16.89 3.02 7.82
N GLU A 61 16.45 3.89 8.74
CA GLU A 61 15.84 3.47 10.00
C GLU A 61 14.49 2.75 9.80
N ASP A 62 13.66 3.26 8.90
CA ASP A 62 12.34 2.69 8.60
C ASP A 62 12.49 1.38 7.78
N LYS A 63 13.50 1.33 6.90
CA LYS A 63 13.85 0.14 6.14
C LYS A 63 14.34 -0.97 7.05
N LYS A 64 15.24 -0.66 7.99
CA LYS A 64 15.70 -1.63 9.00
C LYS A 64 14.54 -2.16 9.84
N HIS A 65 13.65 -1.27 10.29
CA HIS A 65 12.45 -1.69 11.03
C HIS A 65 11.55 -2.63 10.19
N PHE A 66 11.37 -2.33 8.90
CA PHE A 66 10.62 -3.20 7.98
C PHE A 66 11.29 -4.56 7.83
N GLU A 67 12.60 -4.60 7.59
CA GLU A 67 13.38 -5.84 7.47
C GLU A 67 13.35 -6.69 8.74
N GLU A 68 13.39 -6.08 9.93
CA GLU A 68 13.23 -6.78 11.21
C GLU A 68 11.87 -7.48 11.32
N ILE A 69 10.78 -6.82 10.90
CA ILE A 69 9.45 -7.43 10.89
C ILE A 69 9.37 -8.61 9.93
N ILE A 70 9.90 -8.44 8.70
CA ILE A 70 9.96 -9.53 7.71
C ILE A 70 10.79 -10.70 8.25
N TYR A 71 11.93 -10.42 8.87
CA TYR A 71 12.76 -11.44 9.52
C TYR A 71 11.98 -12.21 10.59
N TYR A 72 11.24 -11.54 11.47
CA TYR A 72 10.45 -12.23 12.49
C TYR A 72 9.31 -13.06 11.89
N LEU A 73 8.63 -12.56 10.85
CA LEU A 73 7.58 -13.31 10.17
C LEU A 73 8.15 -14.57 9.48
N ASP A 74 9.28 -14.43 8.79
CA ASP A 74 9.97 -15.52 8.10
C ASP A 74 10.52 -16.61 9.04
N ASN A 75 10.77 -16.26 10.30
CA ASN A 75 11.23 -17.20 11.34
C ASN A 75 10.10 -17.63 12.28
N SER A 76 8.85 -17.32 11.95
CA SER A 76 7.66 -17.75 12.69
C SER A 76 6.86 -18.78 11.88
N GLU A 77 5.85 -19.36 12.52
CA GLU A 77 4.88 -20.24 11.84
C GLU A 77 4.11 -19.50 10.73
N MET A 78 4.09 -18.15 10.76
CA MET A 78 3.42 -17.32 9.76
C MET A 78 4.15 -17.20 8.44
N LYS A 79 5.39 -17.73 8.28
CA LYS A 79 6.20 -17.57 7.06
C LYS A 79 5.41 -17.85 5.78
N ASN A 80 4.49 -18.82 5.87
CA ASN A 80 3.70 -19.28 4.75
C ASN A 80 2.31 -18.64 4.65
N ASP A 81 1.97 -17.68 5.52
CA ASP A 81 0.62 -17.14 5.68
C ASP A 81 0.58 -15.61 5.54
N TYR A 82 1.60 -14.99 4.94
CA TYR A 82 1.66 -13.54 4.76
C TYR A 82 2.12 -13.11 3.36
N ILE A 83 1.71 -11.91 2.95
CA ILE A 83 2.30 -11.17 1.83
C ILE A 83 2.56 -9.73 2.19
N ILE A 84 3.48 -9.15 1.44
CA ILE A 84 3.73 -7.72 1.43
C ILE A 84 2.78 -7.10 0.40
N ASP A 85 1.80 -6.32 0.88
CA ASP A 85 0.98 -5.46 0.04
C ASP A 85 1.49 -4.03 0.11
N GLU A 86 2.18 -3.61 -0.95
CA GLU A 86 2.77 -2.27 -1.08
C GLU A 86 1.73 -1.16 -1.26
N LYS A 87 0.46 -1.53 -1.51
CA LYS A 87 -0.66 -0.63 -1.76
C LYS A 87 -1.55 -0.46 -0.55
N ILE A 88 -1.23 -1.09 0.58
CA ILE A 88 -1.99 -0.89 1.82
C ILE A 88 -1.84 0.55 2.30
N VAL A 89 -2.96 1.26 2.37
CA VAL A 89 -2.98 2.63 2.88
C VAL A 89 -4.16 2.80 3.81
N ARG A 90 -3.88 3.35 4.99
CA ARG A 90 -4.91 3.72 5.96
C ARG A 90 -5.29 5.17 5.74
N GLY A 91 -6.59 5.44 5.69
CA GLY A 91 -7.11 6.79 5.42
C GLY A 91 -6.86 7.82 6.52
N LEU A 92 -6.07 7.50 7.55
CA LEU A 92 -5.76 8.37 8.69
C LEU A 92 -4.24 8.60 8.76
N ASP A 93 -3.83 9.86 8.85
CA ASP A 93 -2.44 10.27 8.65
C ASP A 93 -1.53 10.01 9.87
N TYR A 94 -2.05 9.43 10.95
CA TYR A 94 -1.28 9.16 12.19
C TYR A 94 -0.51 7.83 12.18
N TYR A 95 -0.79 6.92 11.23
CA TYR A 95 -0.10 5.63 11.18
C TYR A 95 1.35 5.79 10.74
N ASN A 96 2.31 5.30 11.52
CA ASN A 96 3.73 5.27 11.17
C ASN A 96 4.23 3.82 11.17
N ARG A 97 5.23 3.54 10.32
CA ARG A 97 5.87 2.22 10.15
C ARG A 97 4.88 1.13 9.70
N THR A 98 4.80 0.02 10.41
CA THR A 98 4.10 -1.18 9.97
C THR A 98 2.58 -1.04 10.06
N VAL A 99 1.91 -1.35 8.96
CA VAL A 99 0.47 -1.53 8.89
C VAL A 99 0.21 -2.92 8.32
N PHE A 100 -0.72 -3.65 8.93
CA PHE A 100 -1.13 -4.97 8.45
C PHE A 100 -2.65 -5.12 8.48
N GLU A 101 -3.09 -6.20 7.86
CA GLU A 101 -4.47 -6.63 7.69
C GLU A 101 -4.57 -8.14 7.96
N ILE A 102 -5.72 -8.67 8.40
CA ILE A 102 -5.95 -10.11 8.60
C ILE A 102 -7.19 -10.60 7.83
N VAL A 103 -6.96 -11.56 6.92
CA VAL A 103 -7.86 -12.29 6.00
C VAL A 103 -9.05 -12.96 6.57
N ASP A 104 -10.24 -12.80 6.01
CA ASP A 104 -11.03 -14.00 5.71
C ASP A 104 -11.06 -14.31 4.20
N GLU A 105 -11.43 -15.55 3.85
CA GLU A 105 -11.60 -16.02 2.47
C GLU A 105 -12.61 -15.17 1.65
N LYS A 106 -13.40 -14.31 2.32
CA LYS A 106 -14.45 -13.46 1.73
C LYS A 106 -14.05 -11.99 1.61
N GLY A 107 -12.77 -11.66 1.83
CA GLY A 107 -12.18 -10.40 1.40
C GLY A 107 -12.30 -9.25 2.39
N LYS A 108 -12.26 -9.51 3.70
CA LYS A 108 -11.81 -8.46 4.64
C LYS A 108 -10.47 -8.82 5.27
N ALA A 109 -9.46 -8.11 4.73
CA ALA A 109 -8.09 -7.80 5.18
C ALA A 109 -6.89 -8.69 4.71
N ILE A 110 -6.20 -8.44 3.59
CA ILE A 110 -5.40 -9.50 2.91
C ILE A 110 -3.95 -9.75 3.44
N LEU A 111 -3.62 -11.02 3.76
CA LEU A 111 -2.30 -11.68 3.87
C LEU A 111 -2.44 -12.99 3.06
N ARG A 112 -1.60 -13.24 2.04
CA ARG A 112 -1.96 -14.13 0.91
C ARG A 112 -0.76 -14.88 0.28
N ARG A 113 -0.25 -15.97 0.85
CA ARG A 113 0.70 -16.82 0.08
C ARG A 113 -0.07 -17.67 -0.94
N THR A 114 0.43 -17.74 -2.17
CA THR A 114 -0.14 -18.60 -3.23
C THR A 114 0.63 -19.91 -3.30
N GLU A 115 0.10 -20.96 -2.67
CA GLU A 115 0.30 -22.36 -3.06
C GLU A 115 -1.10 -22.99 -2.99
N ASP A 116 -1.58 -23.58 -4.09
CA ASP A 116 -2.92 -24.18 -4.30
C ASP A 116 -4.08 -23.25 -4.77
N MET A 117 -4.08 -22.94 -6.07
CA MET A 117 -5.35 -22.81 -6.84
C MET A 117 -5.20 -23.43 -8.23
N ILE A 118 -5.81 -24.61 -8.39
CA ILE A 118 -6.33 -25.13 -9.66
C ILE A 118 -7.77 -24.62 -9.74
N VAL A 119 -8.05 -23.59 -10.55
CA VAL A 119 -9.03 -23.55 -11.66
C VAL A 119 -8.65 -22.37 -12.57
#